data_AF-A0A131YHA2-F1
#
_entry.id   AF-A0A131YHA2-F1
#
_cell.length_a   1.000
_cell.length_b   1.000
_cell.length_c   1.000
_cell.angle_alpha   90.00
_cell.angle_beta   90.00
_cell.angle_gamma   90.00
#
_symmetry.space_group_name_H-M   'P 1'
#
loop_
_entity.id
_entity.type
_entity.pdbx_description
1 polymer ?
#
loop_
_entity_poly.entity_id
_entity_poly.type
_entity_poly.pdbx_seq_one_letter_code
_entity_poly.pdbx_strand_id
1 'polypeptide(L)'
;MAFGDYPPEYNPRVHGPYDPSRYYGKPDTPFSELRLSEIPSWLARRDKNPRAFAGLCSRAFWRWQMKYVQPKYAGLTPLIQFCVGTSLIFYYLNYGKLKHERRYKYHY
;
A
#
# COMPACT_ATOMS: atom_id res chain seq x y z
N MET A 1 7.84 -14.93 17.02
CA MET A 1 8.14 -15.08 15.58
C MET A 1 9.22 -14.08 15.21
N ALA A 2 10.34 -14.55 14.69
CA ALA A 2 11.51 -13.74 14.34
C ALA A 2 11.33 -13.06 12.97
N PHE A 3 12.35 -12.34 12.52
CA PHE A 3 12.42 -11.79 11.16
C PHE A 3 12.83 -12.92 10.21
N GLY A 4 12.10 -13.12 9.10
CA GLY A 4 12.34 -14.21 8.15
C GLY A 4 11.46 -15.45 8.34
N ASP A 5 10.79 -15.59 9.48
CA ASP A 5 9.78 -16.64 9.69
C ASP A 5 8.56 -16.41 8.80
N TYR A 6 7.93 -17.50 8.35
CA TYR A 6 6.61 -17.44 7.72
C TYR A 6 5.56 -16.91 8.69
N PRO A 7 4.51 -16.21 8.22
CA PRO A 7 3.40 -15.78 9.06
C PRO A 7 2.77 -16.97 9.82
N PRO A 8 2.30 -16.77 11.07
CA PRO A 8 1.78 -17.87 11.87
C PRO A 8 0.49 -18.46 11.28
N GLU A 9 -0.22 -17.71 10.45
CA GLU A 9 -1.44 -18.15 9.77
C GLU A 9 -1.16 -18.93 8.46
N TYR A 10 0.09 -18.99 8.00
CA TYR A 10 0.44 -19.73 6.78
C TYR A 10 0.51 -21.24 7.03
N ASN A 11 -0.29 -22.01 6.29
CA ASN A 11 -0.23 -23.46 6.28
C ASN A 11 0.03 -23.97 4.84
N PRO A 12 1.18 -24.61 4.56
CA PRO A 12 1.52 -25.06 3.21
C PRO A 12 0.58 -26.15 2.68
N ARG A 13 -0.06 -26.94 3.55
CA ARG A 13 -1.03 -27.98 3.15
C ARG A 13 -2.35 -27.40 2.62
N VAL A 14 -2.71 -26.19 3.10
CA VAL A 14 -3.97 -25.52 2.71
C VAL A 14 -3.71 -24.47 1.63
N HIS A 15 -2.59 -23.75 1.72
CA HIS A 15 -2.32 -22.57 0.89
C HIS A 15 -1.43 -22.87 -0.33
N GLY A 16 -0.77 -24.03 -0.38
CA GLY A 16 0.22 -24.34 -1.40
C GLY A 16 1.54 -23.58 -1.19
N PRO A 17 2.30 -23.28 -2.25
CA PRO A 17 3.53 -22.49 -2.16
C PRO A 17 3.31 -21.12 -1.52
N TYR A 18 4.30 -20.66 -0.78
CA TYR A 18 4.22 -19.36 -0.12
C TYR A 18 4.22 -18.21 -1.13
N ASP A 19 3.13 -17.44 -1.15
CA ASP A 19 3.01 -16.16 -1.83
C ASP A 19 3.20 -15.01 -0.82
N PRO A 20 4.26 -14.18 -0.96
CA PRO A 20 4.52 -13.05 -0.06
C PRO A 20 3.57 -11.86 -0.25
N SER A 21 2.78 -11.85 -1.32
CA SER A 21 1.79 -10.82 -1.61
C SER A 21 0.44 -11.08 -0.93
N ARG A 22 0.20 -12.32 -0.48
CA ARG A 22 -1.07 -12.78 0.08
C ARG A 22 -1.18 -12.50 1.58
N TYR A 23 -2.38 -12.18 2.04
CA TYR A 23 -2.71 -12.15 3.47
C TYR A 23 -3.31 -13.50 3.86
N TYR A 24 -2.70 -14.16 4.85
CA TYR A 24 -3.10 -15.50 5.30
C TYR A 24 -4.01 -15.49 6.53
N GLY A 25 -4.16 -14.34 7.21
CA GLY A 25 -5.09 -14.21 8.32
C GLY A 25 -6.54 -14.07 7.87
N LYS A 26 -7.46 -14.00 8.84
CA LYS A 26 -8.89 -13.81 8.58
C LYS A 26 -9.14 -12.41 7.96
N PRO A 27 -9.66 -12.31 6.73
CA PRO A 27 -10.01 -11.01 6.17
C PRO A 27 -11.17 -10.39 6.95
N ASP A 28 -11.11 -9.08 7.17
CA ASP A 28 -12.26 -8.28 7.64
C ASP A 28 -13.10 -7.84 6.42
N THR A 29 -14.23 -7.18 6.66
CA THR A 29 -15.09 -6.65 5.59
C THR A 29 -14.28 -5.75 4.64
N PRO A 30 -14.41 -5.94 3.31
CA PRO A 30 -13.79 -5.06 2.33
C PRO A 30 -14.19 -3.62 2.55
N PHE A 31 -13.25 -2.68 2.39
CA PHE A 31 -13.53 -1.27 2.60
C PHE A 31 -14.63 -0.74 1.66
N SER A 32 -14.74 -1.31 0.45
CA SER A 32 -15.77 -0.98 -0.55
C SER A 32 -17.19 -1.34 -0.14
N GLU A 33 -17.38 -2.20 0.86
CA GLU A 33 -18.69 -2.70 1.29
C GLU A 33 -19.16 -2.03 2.59
N LEU A 34 -18.36 -1.11 3.15
CA LEU A 34 -18.66 -0.45 4.43
C LEU A 34 -19.71 0.64 4.29
N ARG A 35 -20.57 0.76 5.29
CA ARG A 35 -21.35 1.98 5.50
C ARG A 35 -20.44 3.06 6.10
N LEU A 36 -20.70 4.33 5.76
CA LEU A 36 -19.94 5.46 6.30
C LEU A 36 -19.92 5.49 7.84
N SER A 37 -21.04 5.10 8.46
CA SER A 37 -21.17 5.00 9.92
C SER A 37 -20.29 3.92 10.56
N GLU A 38 -19.88 2.90 9.79
CA GLU A 38 -19.10 1.75 10.29
C GLU A 38 -17.60 2.00 10.22
N ILE A 39 -17.14 2.98 9.44
CA ILE A 39 -15.71 3.29 9.21
C ILE A 39 -14.92 3.43 10.53
N PRO A 40 -15.39 4.18 11.55
CA PRO A 40 -14.63 4.31 12.79
C PRO A 40 -14.45 2.97 13.52
N SER A 41 -15.51 2.16 13.57
CA SER A 41 -15.48 0.83 14.19
C SER A 41 -14.57 -0.14 13.42
N TRP A 42 -14.56 -0.06 12.09
CA TRP A 42 -13.71 -0.86 11.22
C TRP A 42 -12.23 -0.51 11.40
N LEU A 43 -11.91 0.79 11.50
CA LEU A 43 -10.55 1.24 11.80
C LEU A 43 -10.11 0.81 13.20
N ALA A 44 -11.02 0.80 14.18
CA ALA A 44 -10.72 0.39 15.54
C ALA A 44 -10.34 -1.09 15.67
N ARG A 45 -10.90 -1.98 14.83
CA ARG A 45 -10.58 -3.42 14.80
C ARG A 45 -9.22 -3.76 14.18
N ARG A 46 -8.57 -2.80 13.51
CA ARG A 46 -7.27 -3.05 12.87
C ARG A 46 -6.18 -3.23 13.91
N ASP A 47 -5.28 -4.17 13.65
CA ASP A 47 -4.05 -4.31 14.42
C ASP A 47 -3.13 -3.13 14.12
N LYS A 48 -2.83 -2.35 15.16
CA LYS A 48 -2.00 -1.13 15.11
C LYS A 48 -0.55 -1.40 15.50
N ASN A 49 -0.17 -2.66 15.67
CA ASN A 49 1.21 -3.04 15.94
C ASN A 49 2.13 -2.64 14.77
N PRO A 50 3.29 -2.00 15.02
CA PRO A 50 4.27 -1.68 13.99
C PRO A 50 4.65 -2.88 13.10
N ARG A 51 4.68 -4.09 13.66
CA ARG A 51 4.95 -5.32 12.90
C ARG A 51 3.83 -5.64 11.89
N ALA A 52 2.58 -5.46 12.30
CA ALA A 52 1.43 -5.68 11.41
C ALA A 52 1.45 -4.67 10.25
N PHE A 53 1.82 -3.42 10.53
CA PHE A 53 2.00 -2.39 9.53
C PHE A 53 3.15 -2.70 8.56
N ALA A 54 4.33 -3.10 9.06
CA ALA A 54 5.44 -3.53 8.23
C ALA A 54 5.06 -4.71 7.32
N GLY A 55 4.31 -5.69 7.84
CA GLY A 55 3.77 -6.79 7.06
C GLY A 55 2.79 -6.35 5.97
N LEU A 56 1.95 -5.34 6.24
CA LEU A 56 1.06 -4.74 5.24
C LEU A 56 1.85 -4.07 4.11
N CYS A 57 2.85 -3.25 4.44
CA CYS A 57 3.73 -2.62 3.47
C CYS A 57 4.49 -3.65 2.63
N SER A 58 5.01 -4.71 3.28
CA SER A 58 5.69 -5.81 2.59
C SER A 58 4.78 -6.49 1.56
N ARG A 59 3.54 -6.84 1.94
CA ARG A 59 2.58 -7.45 1.00
C ARG A 59 2.24 -6.51 -0.15
N ALA A 60 2.02 -5.22 0.12
CA ALA A 60 1.76 -4.22 -0.91
C ALA A 60 2.93 -4.09 -1.89
N PHE A 61 4.16 -4.07 -1.37
CA PHE A 61 5.38 -4.07 -2.16
C PHE A 61 5.47 -5.32 -3.06
N TRP A 62 5.19 -6.50 -2.54
CA TRP A 62 5.21 -7.73 -3.33
C TRP A 62 4.14 -7.76 -4.43
N ARG A 63 2.91 -7.28 -4.15
CA ARG A 63 1.87 -7.13 -5.19
C ARG A 63 2.32 -6.20 -6.31
N TRP A 64 2.97 -5.09 -5.96
CA TRP A 64 3.51 -4.15 -6.92
C TRP A 64 4.68 -4.72 -7.73
N GLN A 65 5.64 -5.37 -7.07
CA GLN A 65 6.78 -6.05 -7.69
C GLN A 65 6.35 -7.11 -8.70
N MET A 66 5.44 -8.00 -8.30
CA MET A 66 4.93 -9.07 -9.16
C MET A 66 4.16 -8.54 -10.38
N LYS A 67 3.56 -7.34 -10.26
CA LYS A 67 2.78 -6.73 -11.33
C LYS A 67 3.63 -5.94 -12.33
N TYR A 68 4.69 -5.27 -11.88
CA TYR A 68 5.37 -4.25 -12.68
C TYR A 68 6.90 -4.39 -12.79
N VAL A 69 7.54 -5.21 -11.96
CA VAL A 69 9.00 -5.26 -11.85
C VAL A 69 9.58 -6.61 -12.26
N GLN A 70 8.92 -7.71 -11.89
CA GLN A 70 9.43 -9.05 -12.21
C GLN A 70 9.60 -9.24 -13.72
N PRO A 71 10.59 -10.03 -14.17
CA PRO A 71 11.00 -10.10 -15.59
C PRO A 71 9.86 -10.38 -16.57
N LYS A 72 8.85 -11.14 -16.15
CA LYS A 72 7.67 -11.46 -16.97
C LYS A 72 6.82 -10.24 -17.35
N TYR A 73 6.80 -9.21 -16.50
CA TYR A 73 5.97 -8.00 -16.65
C TYR A 73 6.82 -6.72 -16.56
N ALA A 74 8.13 -6.84 -16.71
CA ALA A 74 9.05 -5.72 -16.60
C ALA A 74 8.82 -4.74 -17.76
N GLY A 75 8.64 -3.47 -17.42
CA GLY A 75 8.45 -2.40 -18.38
C GLY A 75 8.86 -1.06 -17.80
N LEU A 76 8.46 0.04 -18.46
CA LEU A 76 8.76 1.40 -18.00
C LEU A 76 7.91 1.85 -16.80
N THR A 77 6.83 1.14 -16.49
CA THR A 77 5.86 1.47 -15.44
C THR A 77 6.47 1.79 -14.06
N PRO A 78 7.36 0.96 -13.48
CA PRO A 78 7.94 1.27 -12.16
C PRO A 78 8.77 2.56 -12.17
N LEU A 79 9.46 2.87 -13.26
CA LEU A 79 10.24 4.10 -13.41
C LEU A 79 9.32 5.33 -13.48
N ILE A 80 8.26 5.27 -14.29
CA ILE A 80 7.29 6.38 -14.38
C ILE A 80 6.59 6.59 -13.03
N GLN A 81 6.15 5.51 -12.36
CA GLN A 81 5.51 5.61 -11.06
C GLN A 81 6.45 6.23 -10.00
N PHE A 82 7.74 5.88 -10.04
CA PHE A 82 8.75 6.50 -9.19
C PHE A 82 8.91 8.00 -9.48
N CYS A 83 9.01 8.40 -10.76
CA CYS A 83 9.10 9.81 -11.15
C CYS A 83 7.86 10.59 -10.70
N VAL A 84 6.66 10.09 -10.96
CA VAL A 84 5.40 10.74 -10.55
C VAL A 84 5.32 10.84 -9.03
N GLY A 85 5.61 9.74 -8.31
CA GLY A 85 5.61 9.73 -6.84
C GLY A 85 6.57 10.76 -6.26
N THR A 86 7.77 10.84 -6.83
CA THR A 86 8.80 11.81 -6.42
C THR A 86 8.34 13.25 -6.69
N SER A 87 7.81 13.54 -7.88
CA SER A 87 7.25 14.85 -8.21
C SER A 87 6.13 15.29 -7.26
N LEU A 88 5.23 14.37 -6.88
CA LEU A 88 4.17 14.65 -5.91
C LEU A 88 4.73 14.94 -4.51
N ILE A 89 5.73 14.19 -4.05
CA ILE A 89 6.40 14.43 -2.77
C ILE A 89 7.05 15.82 -2.78
N PHE A 90 7.79 16.16 -3.83
CA PHE A 90 8.41 17.48 -3.94
C PHE A 90 7.38 18.61 -4.00
N TYR A 91 6.26 18.41 -4.69
CA TYR A 91 5.16 19.37 -4.68
C TYR A 91 4.61 19.58 -3.28
N TYR A 92 4.34 18.50 -2.53
CA TYR A 92 3.85 18.58 -1.16
C TYR A 92 4.84 19.30 -0.23
N LEU A 93 6.13 18.94 -0.27
CA LEU A 93 7.17 19.58 0.53
C LEU A 93 7.34 21.07 0.20
N ASN A 94 7.15 21.46 -1.05
CA ASN A 94 7.24 22.85 -1.49
C ASN A 94 5.90 23.60 -1.48
N TYR A 95 4.80 22.94 -1.09
CA TYR A 95 3.45 23.53 -1.16
C TYR A 95 3.33 24.83 -0.38
N GLY A 96 3.99 24.92 0.78
CA GLY A 96 4.03 26.14 1.59
C GLY A 96 4.59 27.35 0.84
N LYS A 97 5.58 27.13 -0.04
CA LYS A 97 6.16 28.15 -0.92
C LYS A 97 5.27 28.41 -2.12
N LEU A 98 4.65 27.39 -2.71
CA LEU A 98 3.85 27.50 -3.94
C LEU A 98 2.41 27.99 -3.71
N LYS A 99 1.87 27.92 -2.48
CA LYS A 99 0.44 28.21 -2.21
C LYS A 99 -0.02 29.62 -2.57
N HIS A 100 0.89 30.59 -2.69
CA HIS A 100 0.55 31.98 -3.03
C HIS A 100 0.00 32.11 -4.46
N GLU A 101 0.48 31.24 -5.36
CA GLU A 101 0.07 31.12 -6.76
C GLU A 101 -1.43 30.81 -6.90
N ARG A 102 -2.06 30.19 -5.90
CA ARG A 102 -3.51 29.90 -5.90
C ARG A 102 -4.41 31.14 -6.01
N ARG A 103 -3.90 32.31 -5.62
CA ARG A 103 -4.66 33.57 -5.66
C ARG A 103 -4.51 34.32 -6.98
N TYR A 104 -3.59 33.89 -7.84
CA TYR A 104 -3.43 34.46 -9.16
C TYR A 104 -4.43 33.83 -10.13
N LYS A 105 -5.07 34.67 -10.94
CA LYS A 105 -5.83 34.23 -12.12
C LYS A 105 -4.83 34.08 -13.28
N TYR A 106 -4.58 32.86 -13.73
CA TYR A 106 -3.72 32.58 -14.87
C TYR A 106 -4.46 32.52 -16.21
N HIS A 107 -5.77 32.34 -16.15
CA HIS A 107 -6.64 32.24 -17.32
C HIS A 107 -7.77 33.24 -17.18
N TYR A 108 -8.11 33.89 -18.29
CA TYR A 108 -9.23 34.83 -18.40
C TYR A 108 -10.56 34.07 -18.45
#